data_AF-A0A198UZN1-F1
#
_entry.id   AF-A0A198UZN1-F1
#
_cell.length_a   1.000
_cell.length_b   1.000
_cell.length_c   1.000
_cell.angle_alpha   90.00
_cell.angle_beta   90.00
_cell.angle_gamma   90.00
#
_symmetry.space_group_name_H-M   'P 1'
#
loop_
_entity.id
_entity.type
_entity.pdbx_description
1 polymer ?
#
loop_
_entity_poly.entity_id
_entity_poly.type
_entity_poly.pdbx_seq_one_letter_code
_entity_poly.pdbx_strand_id
1 'polypeptide(L)'
;MLIANGHSGEIGILAGHTPLITLLKPGPMRMKSADGSSEEVIYVSGGVLEVQPHVVTVLADSAERAHDLDEAKIAEARRAAEQMLVNQTDTLQTNAALAALAESVAQLQTIQKYKNRA
;
A
#
# COMPACT_ATOMS: atom_id res chain seq x y z
N MET A 1 -16.38 -5.42 -0.33
CA MET A 1 -15.88 -4.44 0.66
C MET A 1 -14.42 -4.16 0.35
N LEU A 2 -14.01 -2.90 0.33
CA LEU A 2 -12.62 -2.49 0.14
C LEU A 2 -12.12 -1.78 1.40
N ILE A 3 -10.90 -2.03 1.82
CA ILE A 3 -10.23 -1.28 2.89
C ILE A 3 -8.89 -0.78 2.34
N ALA A 4 -8.65 0.51 2.43
CA ALA A 4 -7.44 1.14 1.90
C ALA A 4 -6.89 2.20 2.86
N ASN A 5 -5.59 2.48 2.76
CA ASN A 5 -4.93 3.54 3.51
C ASN A 5 -5.04 4.86 2.75
N GLY A 6 -6.02 5.68 3.11
CA GLY A 6 -6.13 7.05 2.63
C GLY A 6 -5.13 8.00 3.28
N HIS A 7 -5.06 9.22 2.76
CA HIS A 7 -4.18 10.27 3.26
C HIS A 7 -4.43 10.58 4.75
N SER A 8 -5.70 10.65 5.16
CA SER A 8 -6.11 10.98 6.52
C SER A 8 -6.25 9.76 7.44
N GLY A 9 -6.04 8.54 6.95
CA GLY A 9 -6.21 7.30 7.72
C GLY A 9 -6.78 6.15 6.90
N GLU A 10 -7.12 5.06 7.58
CA GLU A 10 -7.72 3.87 6.95
C GLU A 10 -9.20 4.14 6.63
N ILE A 11 -9.63 3.75 5.43
CA ILE A 11 -11.00 3.95 4.93
C ILE A 11 -11.56 2.61 4.48
N GLY A 12 -12.77 2.29 4.96
CA GLY A 12 -13.55 1.14 4.54
C GLY A 12 -14.69 1.55 3.62
N ILE A 13 -14.70 1.01 2.40
CA ILE A 13 -15.72 1.26 1.39
C ILE A 13 -16.63 0.03 1.25
N LEU A 14 -17.91 0.25 1.52
CA LEU A 14 -19.00 -0.71 1.37
C LEU A 14 -19.84 -0.40 0.13
N ALA A 15 -20.74 -1.31 -0.22
CA ALA A 15 -21.71 -1.07 -1.29
C ALA A 15 -22.58 0.15 -0.95
N GLY A 16 -22.78 1.05 -1.92
CA GLY A 16 -23.56 2.28 -1.73
C GLY A 16 -22.83 3.40 -0.98
N HIS A 17 -21.50 3.33 -0.84
CA HIS A 17 -20.71 4.41 -0.25
C HIS A 17 -20.89 5.72 -1.03
N THR A 18 -21.00 6.84 -0.33
CA THR A 18 -21.09 8.18 -0.92
C THR A 18 -19.89 8.46 -1.83
N PRO A 19 -20.06 9.12 -2.99
CA PRO A 19 -18.95 9.45 -3.86
C PRO A 19 -17.82 10.18 -3.12
N LEU A 20 -16.59 9.75 -3.35
CA LEU A 20 -15.40 10.22 -2.64
C LEU A 20 -14.19 10.18 -3.55
N ILE A 21 -13.34 11.20 -3.49
CA ILE A 21 -12.00 11.19 -4.08
C ILE A 21 -10.99 11.44 -2.96
N THR A 22 -9.98 10.58 -2.86
CA THR A 22 -8.93 10.72 -1.85
C THR A 22 -7.58 10.21 -2.35
N LEU A 23 -6.50 10.74 -1.78
CA LEU A 23 -5.15 10.25 -2.03
C LEU A 23 -4.89 9.00 -1.17
N LEU A 24 -4.16 8.05 -1.74
CA LEU A 24 -3.72 6.83 -1.05
C LEU A 24 -2.26 6.98 -0.59
N LYS A 25 -1.98 6.46 0.60
CA LYS A 25 -0.63 6.25 1.09
C LYS A 25 -0.13 4.86 0.67
N PRO A 26 1.18 4.67 0.47
CA PRO A 26 1.76 3.35 0.27
C PRO A 26 1.34 2.40 1.40
N GLY A 27 0.86 1.21 1.06
CA GLY A 27 0.41 0.26 2.07
C GLY A 27 -0.48 -0.88 1.58
N PRO A 28 -0.89 -1.75 2.52
CA PRO A 28 -1.77 -2.86 2.22
C PRO A 28 -3.21 -2.38 1.98
N MET A 29 -3.76 -2.79 0.84
CA MET A 29 -5.17 -2.72 0.51
C MET A 29 -5.81 -4.10 0.67
N ARG A 30 -7.00 -4.15 1.27
CA ARG A 30 -7.76 -5.39 1.43
C ARG A 30 -9.04 -5.31 0.62
N MET A 31 -9.30 -6.35 -0.16
CA MET A 31 -10.52 -6.47 -0.95
C MET A 31 -11.23 -7.76 -0.59
N LYS A 32 -12.49 -7.67 -0.18
CA LYS A 32 -13.34 -8.83 0.11
C LYS A 32 -14.48 -8.91 -0.89
N SER A 33 -14.64 -10.09 -1.49
CA SER A 33 -15.71 -10.42 -2.44
C SER A 33 -17.09 -10.29 -1.81
N ALA A 34 -18.11 -10.06 -2.64
CA ALA A 34 -19.48 -9.78 -2.18
C ALA A 34 -20.11 -10.94 -1.39
N ASP A 35 -19.76 -12.18 -1.73
CA ASP A 35 -20.15 -13.42 -1.06
C ASP A 35 -19.27 -13.73 0.17
N GLY A 36 -18.20 -12.96 0.39
CA GLY A 36 -17.23 -13.16 1.44
C GLY A 36 -16.35 -14.39 1.30
N SER A 37 -16.40 -15.08 0.15
CA SER A 37 -15.67 -16.34 -0.10
C SER A 37 -14.17 -16.12 -0.31
N SER A 38 -13.78 -14.94 -0.80
CA SER A 38 -12.39 -14.56 -0.98
C SER A 38 -12.11 -13.17 -0.42
N GLU A 39 -10.92 -13.05 0.18
CA GLU A 39 -10.37 -11.76 0.55
C GLU A 39 -8.91 -11.69 0.13
N GLU A 40 -8.60 -10.73 -0.72
CA GLU A 40 -7.29 -10.48 -1.28
C GLU A 40 -6.58 -9.36 -0.52
N VAL A 41 -5.26 -9.49 -0.39
CA VAL A 41 -4.39 -8.45 0.12
C VAL A 41 -3.48 -8.02 -1.02
N ILE A 42 -3.48 -6.73 -1.32
CA ILE A 42 -2.74 -6.12 -2.44
C ILE A 42 -1.90 -5.00 -1.86
N TYR A 43 -0.60 -5.02 -2.10
CA TYR A 43 0.26 -3.89 -1.86
C TYR A 43 0.00 -2.82 -2.91
N VAL A 44 -0.17 -1.57 -2.49
CA VAL A 44 -0.30 -0.42 -3.39
C VAL A 44 0.70 0.64 -2.99
N SER A 45 1.49 1.13 -3.95
CA SER A 45 2.55 2.12 -3.70
C SER A 45 2.02 3.53 -3.41
N GLY A 46 0.75 3.78 -3.67
CA GLY A 46 0.08 5.07 -3.49
C GLY A 46 -0.87 5.37 -4.63
N GLY A 47 -1.29 6.62 -4.75
CA GLY A 47 -2.09 7.10 -5.89
C GLY A 47 -3.43 7.73 -5.48
N VAL A 48 -4.46 7.54 -6.29
CA VAL A 48 -5.80 8.13 -6.10
C VAL A 48 -6.85 7.04 -6.02
N LEU A 49 -7.76 7.18 -5.06
CA LEU A 49 -8.95 6.37 -4.91
C LEU A 49 -10.17 7.22 -5.27
N GLU A 50 -10.93 6.76 -6.26
CA GLU A 50 -12.21 7.34 -6.66
C GLU A 50 -13.34 6.34 -6.35
N VAL A 51 -14.33 6.81 -5.61
CA VAL A 51 -15.57 6.09 -5.32
C VAL A 51 -16.69 6.78 -6.08
N GLN A 52 -17.36 6.02 -6.95
CA GLN A 52 -18.59 6.40 -7.62
C GLN A 52 -19.73 5.50 -7.13
N PRO A 53 -21.02 5.80 -7.42
CA PRO A 53 -22.15 5.06 -6.87
C PRO A 53 -22.14 3.54 -7.13
N HIS A 54 -21.51 3.08 -8.22
CA HIS A 54 -21.50 1.68 -8.63
C HIS A 54 -20.10 1.11 -8.88
N VAL A 55 -19.06 1.95 -8.85
CA VAL A 55 -17.69 1.54 -9.18
C VAL A 55 -16.71 2.25 -8.26
N VAL A 56 -15.66 1.52 -7.88
CA VAL A 56 -14.53 2.07 -7.14
C VAL A 56 -13.29 1.87 -8.00
N THR A 57 -12.60 2.96 -8.31
CA THR A 57 -11.40 2.97 -9.15
C THR A 57 -10.20 3.32 -8.29
N VAL A 58 -9.16 2.48 -8.34
CA VAL A 58 -7.87 2.75 -7.73
C VAL A 58 -6.87 3.01 -8.85
N LEU A 59 -6.35 4.23 -8.90
CA LEU A 59 -5.29 4.62 -9.82
C LEU A 59 -3.99 4.66 -9.02
N ALA A 60 -3.14 3.65 -9.20
CA ALA A 60 -1.88 3.50 -8.48
C ALA A 60 -0.69 3.36 -9.44
N ASP A 61 0.48 3.82 -9.00
CA ASP A 61 1.72 3.70 -9.77
C ASP A 61 2.20 2.24 -9.83
N SER A 62 2.08 1.51 -8.72
CA SER A 62 2.32 0.08 -8.63
C SER A 62 1.29 -0.60 -7.72
N ALA A 63 0.87 -1.81 -8.11
CA ALA A 63 0.00 -2.67 -7.33
C ALA A 63 0.42 -4.13 -7.49
N GLU A 64 0.75 -4.79 -6.38
CA GLU A 64 1.25 -6.17 -6.36
C GLU A 64 0.46 -7.01 -5.34
N ARG A 65 0.09 -8.24 -5.70
CA ARG A 65 -0.64 -9.13 -4.79
C ARG A 65 0.32 -9.63 -3.70
N ALA A 66 -0.20 -9.80 -2.48
CA ALA A 66 0.66 -10.14 -1.35
C ALA A 66 1.41 -11.48 -1.48
N HIS A 67 0.89 -12.42 -2.29
CA HIS A 67 1.56 -13.69 -2.56
C HIS A 67 2.67 -13.60 -3.62
N ASP A 68 2.69 -12.53 -4.43
CA ASP A 68 3.71 -12.29 -5.44
C ASP A 68 4.90 -11.49 -4.87
N LEU A 69 4.75 -10.94 -3.66
CA LEU A 69 5.79 -10.17 -2.98
C LEU A 69 6.92 -11.08 -2.46
N ASP A 70 8.16 -10.72 -2.83
CA ASP A 70 9.37 -11.40 -2.37
C ASP A 70 9.96 -10.71 -1.12
N GLU A 71 9.74 -11.32 0.04
CA GLU A 71 10.20 -10.81 1.33
C GLU A 71 11.71 -10.56 1.38
N ALA A 72 12.52 -11.39 0.70
CA ALA A 72 13.96 -11.25 0.70
C ALA A 72 14.40 -10.01 -0.08
N LYS A 73 13.83 -9.78 -1.27
CA LYS A 73 14.11 -8.57 -2.07
C LYS A 73 13.71 -7.30 -1.36
N ILE A 74 12.55 -7.30 -0.70
CA ILE A 74 12.05 -6.14 0.05
C ILE A 74 12.96 -5.84 1.25
N ALA A 75 13.44 -6.88 1.95
CA ALA A 75 14.37 -6.71 3.06
C ALA A 75 15.73 -6.15 2.61
N GLU A 76 16.22 -6.55 1.45
CA GLU A 76 17.43 -5.99 0.84
C GLU A 76 17.23 -4.53 0.43
N ALA A 77 16.12 -4.21 -0.24
CA ALA A 77 15.76 -2.83 -0.61
C ALA A 77 15.68 -1.91 0.62
N ARG A 78 15.10 -2.40 1.72
CA ARG A 78 15.06 -1.69 3.01
C ARG A 78 16.46 -1.39 3.53
N ARG A 79 17.35 -2.39 3.57
CA ARG A 79 18.74 -2.21 4.03
C ARG A 79 19.50 -1.22 3.15
N ALA A 80 19.31 -1.27 1.83
CA ALA A 80 19.92 -0.33 0.91
C ALA A 80 19.43 1.11 1.19
N ALA A 81 18.13 1.32 1.38
CA ALA A 81 17.57 2.62 1.72
C ALA A 81 18.08 3.14 3.08
N GLU A 82 18.22 2.27 4.09
CA GLU A 82 18.81 2.61 5.39
C GLU A 82 20.29 3.02 5.26
N GLN A 83 21.08 2.31 4.45
CA GLN A 83 22.48 2.66 4.21
C GLN A 83 22.62 3.99 3.45
N MET A 84 21.70 4.28 2.52
CA MET A 84 21.65 5.57 1.83
C MET A 84 21.37 6.70 2.82
N LEU A 85 20.47 6.51 3.80
CA LEU A 85 20.19 7.50 4.85
C LEU A 85 21.38 7.81 5.75
N VAL A 86 22.20 6.80 6.08
CA VAL A 86 23.36 6.96 6.97
C VAL A 86 24.50 7.74 6.31
N ASN A 87 24.67 7.60 4.99
CA ASN A 87 25.83 8.13 4.27
C ASN A 87 25.64 9.52 3.66
N GLN A 88 24.56 10.25 3.98
CA GLN A 88 24.19 11.46 3.25
C GLN A 88 24.43 12.78 3.99
N THR A 89 24.90 13.76 3.21
CA THR A 89 25.14 15.16 3.59
C THR A 89 24.20 16.14 2.88
N ASP A 90 23.38 15.66 1.93
CA ASP A 90 22.57 16.49 1.02
C ASP A 90 21.06 16.20 1.13
N THR A 91 20.25 17.26 1.24
CA THR A 91 18.83 17.18 1.62
C THR A 91 17.93 16.47 0.60
N LEU A 92 18.26 16.58 -0.69
CA LEU A 92 17.51 15.92 -1.77
C LEU A 92 17.65 14.40 -1.73
N GLN A 93 18.86 13.91 -1.45
CA GLN A 93 19.11 12.47 -1.36
C GLN A 93 18.41 11.87 -0.13
N THR A 94 18.26 12.66 0.94
CA THR A 94 17.59 12.23 2.18
C THR A 94 16.11 12.00 1.93
N ASN A 95 15.45 12.90 1.21
CA ASN A 95 14.04 12.75 0.88
C ASN A 95 13.78 11.52 0.00
N ALA A 96 14.63 11.27 -0.99
CA ALA A 96 14.51 10.09 -1.84
C ALA A 96 14.72 8.79 -1.06
N ALA A 97 15.71 8.75 -0.15
CA ALA A 97 15.97 7.58 0.67
C ALA A 97 14.86 7.33 1.70
N LEU A 98 14.27 8.39 2.28
CA LEU A 98 13.09 8.28 3.14
C LEU A 98 11.87 7.73 2.40
N ALA A 99 11.64 8.16 1.16
CA ALA A 99 10.53 7.66 0.34
C ALA A 99 10.70 6.16 0.02
N ALA A 100 11.89 5.74 -0.43
CA ALA A 100 12.19 4.33 -0.70
C ALA A 100 12.10 3.45 0.57
N LEU A 101 12.51 3.99 1.72
CA LEU A 101 12.35 3.30 3.00
C LEU A 101 10.87 3.13 3.36
N ALA A 102 10.06 4.18 3.21
CA ALA A 102 8.63 4.12 3.48
C ALA A 102 7.92 3.08 2.59
N GLU A 103 8.32 3.00 1.33
CA GLU A 103 7.82 2.01 0.36
C GLU A 103 8.14 0.58 0.81
N SER A 104 9.41 0.31 1.13
CA SER A 104 9.87 -1.02 1.57
C SER A 104 9.19 -1.46 2.87
N VAL A 105 9.00 -0.53 3.81
CA VAL A 105 8.27 -0.80 5.06
C VAL A 105 6.80 -1.14 4.79
N ALA A 106 6.15 -0.42 3.87
CA ALA A 106 4.77 -0.67 3.50
C ALA A 106 4.59 -2.04 2.81
N GLN A 107 5.55 -2.48 2.00
CA GLN A 107 5.57 -3.83 1.42
C GLN A 107 5.71 -4.92 2.49
N LEU A 108 6.63 -4.76 3.46
CA LEU A 108 6.76 -5.70 4.59
C LEU A 108 5.51 -5.78 5.45
N GLN A 109 4.88 -4.63 5.75
CA GLN A 109 3.60 -4.60 6.47
C GLN A 109 2.50 -5.35 5.71
N THR A 110 2.54 -5.33 4.38
CA THR A 110 1.58 -6.07 3.54
C THR A 110 1.78 -7.57 3.67
N ILE A 111 3.04 -8.05 3.62
CA ILE A 111 3.37 -9.46 3.85
C ILE A 111 2.95 -9.89 5.26
N GLN A 112 3.22 -9.08 6.28
CA GLN A 112 2.81 -9.39 7.66
C GLN A 112 1.29 -9.47 7.81
N LYS A 113 0.53 -8.51 7.25
CA LYS A 113 -0.94 -8.57 7.25
C LYS A 113 -1.48 -9.78 6.48
N TYR A 114 -0.78 -10.23 5.43
CA TYR A 114 -1.12 -11.45 4.71
C TYR A 114 -0.85 -12.72 5.54
N LYS A 115 0.34 -12.84 6.14
CA LYS A 115 0.71 -13.99 6.99
C LYS A 115 -0.17 -14.12 8.24
N ASN A 116 -0.55 -13.01 8.87
CA ASN A 116 -1.42 -13.03 10.06
C ASN A 116 -2.89 -13.41 9.75
N ARG A 117 -3.26 -13.60 8.48
CA ARG A 117 -4.58 -14.10 8.08
C ARG A 117 -4.59 -15.59 7.72
N ALA A 118 -3.43 -16.18 7.45
CA ALA A 118 -3.26 -17.62 7.28
C ALA A 118 -3.22 -18.32 8.65
#